data_AF-A0A3D2AN40-F1
#
_entry.id   AF-A0A3D2AN40-F1
#
_cell.length_a   1.000
_cell.length_b   1.000
_cell.length_c   1.000
_cell.angle_alpha   90.00
_cell.angle_beta   90.00
_cell.angle_gamma   90.00
#
_symmetry.space_group_name_H-M   'P 1'
#
loop_
_entity.id
_entity.type
_entity.pdbx_description
1 polymer ?
#
loop_
_entity_poly.entity_id
_entity_poly.type
_entity_poly.pdbx_seq_one_letter_code
_entity_poly.pdbx_strand_id
1 'polypeptide(L)'
;MNMMTLRLNAQLEQQVSQAALKMGVSKSELVRQSLTSFIQQQEKVSPWELGQGLFGNYESPISNLAEDRKMLLKHKLAAKMNQQR
;
A
#
# COMPACT_ATOMS: atom_id res chain seq x y z
N MET A 1 20.97 11.35 16.25
CA MET A 1 20.06 10.67 17.19
C MET A 1 19.05 11.70 17.66
N ASN A 2 17.78 11.58 17.27
CA ASN A 2 16.76 12.57 17.64
C ASN A 2 16.03 12.08 18.90
N MET A 3 15.86 12.98 19.86
CA MET A 3 15.16 12.69 21.11
C MET A 3 13.74 13.24 21.05
N MET A 4 12.78 12.42 21.44
CA MET A 4 11.37 12.77 21.53
C MET A 4 10.92 12.65 22.98
N THR A 5 10.29 13.69 23.51
CA THR A 5 9.70 13.69 24.85
C THR A 5 8.19 13.49 24.72
N LEU A 6 7.67 12.44 25.34
CA LEU A 6 6.25 12.10 25.31
C LEU A 6 5.68 12.22 26.74
N ARG A 7 4.61 13.01 26.91
CA ARG A 7 3.87 13.07 28.18
C ARG A 7 2.79 11.99 28.16
N LEU A 8 2.87 11.08 29.13
CA LEU A 8 1.87 10.05 29.35
C LEU A 8 1.09 10.36 30.63
N ASN A 9 -0.15 9.91 30.70
CA ASN A 9 -0.83 9.88 31.99
C ASN A 9 -0.22 8.77 32.88
N ALA A 10 -0.41 8.88 34.19
CA ALA A 10 0.22 7.97 35.15
C ALA A 10 -0.16 6.50 34.94
N GLN A 11 -1.41 6.22 34.58
CA GLN A 11 -1.90 4.87 34.34
C GLN A 11 -1.18 4.21 33.15
N LEU A 12 -1.07 4.92 32.03
CA LEU A 12 -0.44 4.42 30.82
C LEU A 12 1.08 4.25 31.02
N GLU A 13 1.74 5.16 31.73
CA GLU A 13 3.15 5.00 32.06
C GLU A 13 3.40 3.74 32.91
N GLN A 14 2.53 3.46 33.89
CA GLN A 14 2.61 2.24 34.69
C GLN A 14 2.43 0.99 33.82
N GLN A 15 1.45 0.99 32.92
CA GLN A 15 1.21 -0.13 32.00
C GLN A 15 2.41 -0.37 31.08
N VAL A 16 2.97 0.69 30.48
CA VAL A 16 4.18 0.61 29.64
C VAL A 16 5.36 0.06 30.44
N SER A 17 5.53 0.52 31.67
CA SER A 17 6.62 0.05 32.55
C SER A 17 6.49 -1.44 32.86
N GLN A 18 5.29 -1.90 33.21
CA GLN A 18 5.03 -3.32 33.49
C GLN A 18 5.19 -4.21 32.25
N ALA A 19 4.72 -3.74 31.09
CA ALA A 19 4.88 -4.46 29.83
C ALA A 19 6.35 -4.60 29.44
N ALA A 20 7.13 -3.52 29.53
CA ALA A 20 8.55 -3.52 29.22
C ALA A 20 9.32 -4.49 30.13
N LEU A 21 9.01 -4.51 31.44
CA LEU A 21 9.59 -5.45 32.40
C LEU A 21 9.27 -6.91 32.03
N LYS A 22 8.02 -7.23 31.69
CA LYS A 22 7.61 -8.59 31.30
C LYS A 22 8.31 -9.05 30.01
N MET A 23 8.60 -8.13 29.11
CA MET A 23 9.26 -8.40 27.83
C MET A 23 10.79 -8.36 27.91
N GLY A 24 11.37 -7.93 29.04
CA GLY A 24 12.82 -7.82 29.20
C GLY A 24 13.45 -6.71 28.33
N VAL A 25 12.67 -5.70 27.93
CA VAL A 25 13.13 -4.58 27.09
C VAL A 25 13.01 -3.24 27.82
N SER A 26 13.65 -2.19 27.30
CA SER A 26 13.50 -0.85 27.86
C SER A 26 12.16 -0.22 27.45
N LYS A 27 11.69 0.76 28.24
CA LYS A 27 10.48 1.54 27.92
C LYS A 27 10.56 2.19 26.53
N SER A 28 11.71 2.76 26.20
CA SER A 28 11.95 3.41 24.92
C SER A 28 11.97 2.42 23.76
N GLU A 29 12.50 1.22 23.96
CA GLU A 29 12.47 0.15 22.96
C GLU A 29 11.04 -0.34 22.70
N LEU A 30 10.26 -0.59 23.76
CA LEU A 30 8.87 -1.00 23.64
C LEU A 30 8.04 0.06 22.88
N VAL A 31 8.21 1.34 23.22
CA VAL A 31 7.51 2.44 22.53
C VAL A 31 7.94 2.52 21.06
N ARG A 32 9.22 2.36 20.76
CA ARG A 32 9.74 2.36 19.38
C ARG A 32 9.13 1.23 18.56
N GLN A 33 9.18 0.00 19.06
CA GLN A 33 8.62 -1.17 18.37
C GLN A 33 7.11 -1.04 18.15
N SER A 34 6.40 -0.53 19.15
CA SER A 34 4.96 -0.29 19.08
C SER A 34 4.61 0.73 17.99
N LEU A 35 5.34 1.86 17.95
CA LEU A 35 5.12 2.90 16.93
C LEU A 35 5.47 2.40 15.53
N THR A 36 6.59 1.70 15.36
CA THR A 36 6.96 1.09 14.08
C THR A 36 5.88 0.13 13.59
N SER A 37 5.41 -0.75 14.48
CA SER A 37 4.37 -1.73 14.14
C SER A 37 3.05 -1.05 13.80
N PHE A 38 2.67 -0.01 14.55
CA PHE A 38 1.45 0.76 14.30
C PHE A 38 1.49 1.45 12.93
N ILE A 39 2.61 2.11 12.58
CA ILE A 39 2.76 2.78 11.29
C ILE A 39 2.74 1.77 10.14
N GLN A 40 3.45 0.65 10.26
CA GLN A 40 3.45 -0.40 9.23
C GLN A 40 2.06 -1.00 8.98
N GLN A 41 1.20 -1.04 10.00
CA GLN A 41 -0.19 -1.47 9.84
C GLN A 41 -1.03 -0.44 9.07
N GLN A 42 -0.70 0.85 9.16
CA GLN A 42 -1.38 1.93 8.43
C GLN A 42 -0.87 2.10 6.99
N GLU A 43 0.41 1.80 6.73
CA GLU A 43 1.08 2.03 5.44
C GLU A 43 0.65 1.10 4.29
N LYS A 44 -0.37 0.27 4.47
CA LYS A 44 -0.96 -0.45 3.33
C LYS A 44 -1.90 0.47 2.56
N VAL A 45 -1.30 1.44 1.86
CA VAL A 45 -1.96 2.12 0.74
C VAL A 45 -2.54 1.02 -0.16
N SER A 46 -3.85 1.08 -0.41
CA SER A 46 -4.50 0.02 -1.18
C SER A 46 -3.84 -0.07 -2.56
N PRO A 47 -3.74 -1.27 -3.17
CA PRO A 47 -3.25 -1.40 -4.54
C PRO A 47 -3.99 -0.50 -5.54
N TRP A 48 -5.26 -0.18 -5.24
CA TRP A 48 -6.06 0.79 -5.97
C TRP A 48 -5.48 2.22 -5.90
N GLU A 49 -5.20 2.71 -4.69
CA GLU A 49 -4.60 4.04 -4.47
C GLU A 49 -3.18 4.14 -5.06
N LEU A 50 -2.37 3.08 -4.94
CA LEU A 50 -1.05 3.04 -5.57
C LEU A 50 -1.12 3.10 -7.11
N GLY A 51 -2.12 2.46 -7.70
CA GLY A 51 -2.31 2.42 -9.14
C GLY A 51 -3.14 3.58 -9.70
N GLN A 52 -3.74 4.43 -8.86
CA GLN A 52 -4.65 5.50 -9.31
C GLN A 52 -3.99 6.43 -10.35
N GLY A 53 -2.71 6.75 -10.18
CA GLY A 53 -1.95 7.57 -11.14
C GLY A 53 -1.39 6.80 -12.34
N LEU A 54 -1.61 5.49 -12.42
CA LEU A 54 -1.18 4.61 -13.52
C LEU A 54 -2.36 4.07 -14.34
N PHE A 55 -3.51 3.85 -13.70
CA PHE A 55 -4.76 3.44 -14.34
C PHE A 55 -5.37 4.61 -15.13
N GLY A 56 -5.97 4.32 -16.29
CA GLY A 56 -6.71 5.33 -17.06
C GLY A 56 -5.86 6.36 -17.81
N ASN A 57 -4.53 6.37 -17.66
CA ASN A 57 -3.64 7.30 -18.39
C ASN A 57 -3.70 7.16 -19.91
N TYR A 58 -4.15 6.00 -20.41
CA TYR A 58 -4.32 5.73 -21.82
C TYR A 58 -5.75 5.27 -22.07
N GLU A 59 -6.64 6.23 -22.27
CA GLU A 59 -8.01 5.94 -22.71
C GLU A 59 -7.99 5.60 -24.20
N SER A 60 -8.55 4.44 -24.54
CA SER A 60 -8.88 4.18 -25.94
C SER A 60 -10.16 4.93 -26.28
N PRO A 61 -10.27 5.56 -27.46
CA PRO A 61 -11.53 6.12 -27.94
C PRO A 61 -12.62 5.04 -28.17
N ILE A 62 -12.28 3.76 -28.01
CA ILE A 62 -13.15 2.62 -28.20
C ILE A 62 -13.62 2.15 -26.82
N SER A 63 -14.89 2.38 -26.49
CA SER A 63 -15.47 2.06 -25.17
C SER A 63 -15.77 0.56 -24.98
N ASN A 64 -15.91 -0.21 -26.06
CA ASN A 64 -16.26 -1.63 -26.06
C ASN A 64 -15.04 -2.57 -26.14
N LEU A 65 -13.81 -2.09 -25.89
CA LEU A 65 -12.60 -2.93 -25.97
C LEU A 65 -12.67 -4.18 -25.08
N ALA A 66 -13.27 -4.05 -23.90
CA ALA A 66 -13.37 -5.16 -22.95
C ALA A 66 -14.45 -6.18 -23.38
N GLU A 67 -15.58 -5.69 -23.87
CA GLU A 67 -16.74 -6.49 -24.29
C GLU A 67 -16.41 -7.27 -25.57
N ASP A 68 -15.89 -6.59 -26.59
CA ASP A 68 -15.64 -7.15 -27.91
C ASP A 68 -14.20 -7.66 -28.10
N ARG A 69 -13.47 -7.88 -27.00
CA ARG A 69 -12.03 -8.21 -26.99
C ARG A 69 -11.63 -9.28 -28.01
N LYS A 70 -12.44 -10.33 -28.16
CA LYS A 70 -12.15 -11.47 -29.04
C LYS A 70 -12.32 -11.12 -30.52
N MET A 71 -13.34 -10.34 -30.83
CA MET A 71 -13.64 -9.91 -32.20
C MET A 71 -12.58 -8.90 -32.66
N LEU A 72 -12.31 -7.88 -31.84
CA LEU A 72 -11.31 -6.86 -32.12
C LEU A 72 -9.90 -7.45 -32.29
N LEU A 73 -9.52 -8.42 -31.46
CA LEU A 73 -8.24 -9.11 -31.58
C LEU A 73 -8.10 -9.84 -32.92
N LYS A 74 -9.14 -10.57 -33.35
CA LYS A 74 -9.14 -11.28 -34.65
C LYS A 74 -8.99 -10.30 -35.82
N HIS A 75 -9.73 -9.20 -35.80
CA HIS A 75 -9.62 -8.16 -36.83
C HIS A 75 -8.21 -7.57 -36.90
N LYS A 76 -7.60 -7.26 -35.75
CA LYS A 76 -6.25 -6.68 -35.68
C LYS A 76 -5.19 -7.66 -36.20
N LEU A 77 -5.31 -8.95 -35.87
CA LEU A 77 -4.40 -9.99 -36.38
C LEU A 77 -4.52 -10.18 -37.89
N ALA A 78 -5.75 -10.25 -38.42
CA ALA A 78 -5.98 -10.38 -39.86
C ALA A 78 -5.44 -9.17 -40.65
N ALA A 79 -5.67 -7.95 -40.14
CA ALA A 79 -5.14 -6.73 -40.76
C ALA A 79 -3.60 -6.73 -40.80
N LYS A 80 -2.94 -7.15 -39.72
CA LYS A 80 -1.48 -7.25 -39.67
C LYS A 80 -0.93 -8.27 -40.68
N MET A 81 -1.59 -9.42 -40.83
CA MET A 81 -1.18 -10.45 -41.79
C MET A 81 -1.37 -10.00 -43.25
N ASN A 82 -2.41 -9.22 -43.53
CA ASN A 82 -2.66 -8.68 -44.86
C ASN A 82 -1.73 -7.51 -45.22
N GLN A 83 -1.22 -6.74 -44.26
CA GLN A 83 -0.21 -5.68 -44.49
C GLN A 83 1.21 -6.23 -44.74
N GLN A 84 1.48 -7.50 -44.38
CA GLN A 84 2.77 -8.16 -44.58
C GLN A 84 2.84 -8.96 -45.91
N ARG A 85 1.78 -8.91 -46.71
CA ARG A 85 1.71 -9.46 -48.07
C ARG A 85 1.80 -8.34 -49.09
#